data_AF-A0A960A3S0-F1
#
_entry.id   AF-A0A960A3S0-F1
#
_cell.length_a   1.000
_cell.length_b   1.000
_cell.length_c   1.000
_cell.angle_alpha   90.00
_cell.angle_beta   90.00
_cell.angle_gamma   90.00
#
_symmetry.space_group_name_H-M   'P 1'
#
loop_
_entity.id
_entity.type
_entity.pdbx_description
1 polymer ?
#
loop_
_entity_poly.entity_id
_entity_poly.type
_entity_poly.pdbx_seq_one_letter_code
_entity_poly.pdbx_strand_id
1 'polypeptide(L)'
;MRHAEILEPSGDLHTAALRSAKATDVYILGGDGEHTLEPRFTFHGFQHAEVTGAEVVSATAVAISSDLAERSTLETSSEALNRFHSNVRWSQRDNFVSVPTCPQRDERLGWTGDAQAFAATASTLADAELIDWVYRTVAGLAPAEPGYRVARIAPRSTCQRPRPRPSPWTAAPRPRSWAAERTK
;
A
#
# COMPACT_ATOMS: atom_id res chain seq x y z
N MET A 1 18.04 -12.11 11.41
CA MET A 1 17.58 -12.03 10.01
C MET A 1 17.32 -10.58 9.66
N ARG A 2 17.93 -10.07 8.59
CA ARG A 2 17.77 -8.68 8.10
C ARG A 2 17.11 -8.69 6.73
N HIS A 3 16.35 -7.65 6.40
CA HIS A 3 15.57 -7.59 5.16
C HIS A 3 15.86 -6.32 4.36
N ALA A 4 15.86 -6.41 3.04
CA ALA A 4 15.95 -5.25 2.14
C ALA A 4 15.26 -5.50 0.79
N GLU A 5 14.87 -4.42 0.11
CA GLU A 5 14.25 -4.50 -1.22
C GLU A 5 15.27 -4.79 -2.33
N ILE A 6 16.50 -4.28 -2.21
CA ILE A 6 17.53 -4.41 -3.23
C ILE A 6 18.88 -4.76 -2.60
N LEU A 7 19.78 -5.25 -3.45
CA LEU A 7 21.19 -5.47 -3.11
C LEU A 7 22.05 -4.32 -3.66
N GLU A 8 23.13 -4.03 -2.95
CA GLU A 8 24.23 -3.22 -3.46
C GLU A 8 25.01 -3.99 -4.53
N PRO A 9 25.83 -3.32 -5.37
CA PRO A 9 26.71 -4.01 -6.31
C PRO A 9 27.69 -5.01 -5.65
N SER A 10 27.99 -4.85 -4.35
CA SER A 10 28.80 -5.79 -3.58
C SER A 10 28.07 -7.10 -3.25
N GLY A 11 26.74 -7.14 -3.38
CA GLY A 11 25.88 -8.21 -2.90
C GLY A 11 25.33 -7.99 -1.49
N ASP A 12 25.76 -6.95 -0.78
CA ASP A 12 25.24 -6.63 0.55
C ASP A 12 23.81 -6.06 0.49
N LEU A 13 23.05 -6.19 1.57
CA LEU A 13 21.71 -5.60 1.66
C LEU A 13 21.76 -4.06 1.64
N HIS A 14 21.04 -3.43 0.70
CA HIS A 14 20.86 -1.97 0.68
C HIS A 14 19.82 -1.55 1.73
N THR A 15 20.29 -1.23 2.93
CA THR A 15 19.41 -0.86 4.06
C THR A 15 19.24 0.65 4.24
N ALA A 16 19.97 1.48 3.49
CA ALA A 16 19.88 2.94 3.61
C ALA A 16 18.47 3.47 3.29
N ALA A 17 17.79 2.88 2.30
CA ALA A 17 16.41 3.24 1.93
C ALA A 17 15.37 3.00 3.05
N LEU A 18 15.69 2.15 4.03
CA LEU A 18 14.82 1.87 5.18
C LEU A 18 14.80 2.99 6.22
N ARG A 19 15.73 3.95 6.11
CA ARG A 19 15.92 5.07 7.05
C ARG A 19 16.10 4.54 8.49
N SER A 20 15.22 4.90 9.43
CA SER A 20 15.34 4.43 10.82
C SER A 20 14.69 3.06 11.08
N ALA A 21 13.97 2.48 10.11
CA ALA A 21 13.40 1.14 10.24
C ALA A 21 14.52 0.10 10.18
N LYS A 22 14.66 -0.69 11.25
CA LYS A 22 15.70 -1.73 11.35
C LYS A 22 15.44 -2.93 10.44
N ALA A 23 14.17 -3.27 10.20
CA ALA A 23 13.73 -4.47 9.45
C ALA A 23 14.51 -5.75 9.81
N THR A 24 14.72 -5.97 11.11
CA THR A 24 15.59 -7.04 11.65
C THR A 24 14.82 -7.86 12.68
N ASP A 25 14.81 -9.17 12.47
CA ASP A 25 14.23 -10.15 13.40
C ASP A 25 15.35 -10.92 14.10
N VAL A 26 15.24 -11.06 15.42
CA VAL A 26 16.22 -11.75 16.27
C VAL A 26 15.51 -12.88 17.01
N TYR A 27 16.07 -14.08 16.92
CA TYR A 27 15.58 -15.27 17.59
C TYR A 27 16.65 -15.79 18.54
N ILE A 28 16.23 -16.21 19.73
CA ILE A 28 17.09 -16.89 20.72
C ILE A 28 16.54 -18.31 20.84
N LEU A 29 17.36 -19.30 20.45
CA LEU A 29 16.96 -20.71 20.44
C LEU A 29 17.30 -21.36 21.78
N GLY A 30 16.44 -22.29 22.22
CA GLY A 30 16.63 -23.02 23.48
C GLY A 30 17.66 -24.14 23.42
N GLY A 31 18.19 -24.46 22.23
CA GLY A 31 19.15 -25.52 22.00
C GLY A 31 19.40 -25.75 20.51
N ASP A 32 20.35 -26.64 20.22
CA ASP A 32 20.71 -27.03 18.85
C ASP A 32 19.60 -27.87 18.18
N GLY A 33 19.62 -27.89 16.85
CA GLY A 33 18.67 -28.64 16.03
C GLY A 33 17.97 -27.77 14.98
N GLU A 34 17.01 -28.36 14.30
CA GLU A 34 16.18 -27.66 13.31
C GLU A 34 15.04 -26.91 14.00
N HIS A 35 14.86 -25.64 13.66
CA HIS A 35 13.80 -24.78 14.21
C HIS A 35 13.07 -24.06 13.08
N THR A 36 11.74 -24.02 13.13
CA THR A 36 10.90 -23.20 12.25
C THR A 36 10.63 -21.85 12.92
N LEU A 37 10.98 -20.76 12.24
CA LEU A 37 10.90 -19.40 12.78
C LEU A 37 9.95 -18.56 11.91
N GLU A 38 8.94 -17.95 12.53
CA GLU A 38 7.97 -17.07 11.87
C GLU A 38 7.64 -15.87 12.77
N PRO A 39 7.88 -14.61 12.32
CA PRO A 39 7.54 -13.43 13.09
C PRO A 39 6.03 -13.18 13.08
N ARG A 40 5.44 -12.85 14.23
CA ARG A 40 3.97 -12.67 14.37
C ARG A 40 3.50 -11.23 14.46
N PHE A 41 4.35 -10.31 14.90
CA PHE A 41 3.98 -8.92 15.23
C PHE A 41 4.79 -7.89 14.44
N THR A 42 5.37 -8.29 13.32
CA THR A 42 6.07 -7.41 12.39
C THR A 42 5.88 -7.92 10.97
N PHE A 43 6.09 -7.03 10.01
CA PHE A 43 6.20 -7.37 8.60
C PHE A 43 7.25 -6.45 7.97
N HIS A 44 7.83 -6.90 6.86
CA HIS A 44 8.87 -6.18 6.13
C HIS A 44 8.51 -6.18 4.64
N GLY A 45 8.73 -5.07 3.94
CA GLY A 45 8.75 -5.05 2.47
C GLY A 45 10.16 -5.40 2.00
N PHE A 46 10.34 -6.53 1.31
CA PHE A 46 11.66 -7.00 0.91
C PHE A 46 11.61 -7.97 -0.27
N GLN A 47 12.73 -8.07 -0.97
CA GLN A 47 13.02 -9.13 -1.95
C GLN A 47 14.20 -10.00 -1.48
N HIS A 48 15.04 -9.46 -0.60
CA HIS A 48 16.26 -10.10 -0.11
C HIS A 48 16.25 -10.16 1.42
N ALA A 49 16.72 -11.29 1.96
CA ALA A 49 16.89 -11.50 3.38
C ALA A 49 18.29 -12.08 3.67
N GLU A 50 18.92 -11.61 4.73
CA GLU A 50 20.21 -12.08 5.23
C GLU A 50 19.99 -12.79 6.57
N VAL A 51 20.47 -14.03 6.67
CA VAL A 51 20.45 -14.83 7.91
C VAL A 51 21.88 -15.00 8.41
N THR A 52 22.09 -14.69 9.68
CA THR A 52 23.37 -14.83 10.37
C THR A 52 23.19 -15.67 11.63
N GLY A 53 24.20 -16.49 11.96
CA GLY A 53 24.20 -17.32 13.17
C GLY A 53 23.46 -18.66 13.06
N ALA A 54 22.96 -19.03 11.88
CA ALA A 54 22.34 -20.33 11.63
C ALA A 54 22.48 -20.73 10.14
N GLU A 55 22.43 -22.03 9.87
CA GLU A 55 22.26 -22.56 8.52
C GLU A 55 20.78 -22.48 8.10
N VAL A 56 20.52 -22.08 6.86
CA VAL A 56 19.16 -22.03 6.31
C VAL A 56 18.88 -23.33 5.55
N VAL A 57 18.11 -24.22 6.16
CA VAL A 57 17.67 -25.48 5.53
C VAL A 57 16.63 -25.20 4.42
N SER A 58 15.66 -24.35 4.73
CA SER A 58 14.66 -23.87 3.76
C SER A 58 14.10 -22.52 4.21
N ALA A 59 13.57 -21.75 3.25
CA ALA A 59 12.94 -20.47 3.53
C ALA A 59 11.73 -20.26 2.61
N THR A 60 10.69 -19.59 3.13
CA THR A 60 9.51 -19.19 2.36
C THR A 60 9.12 -17.79 2.80
N ALA A 61 8.97 -16.86 1.84
CA ALA A 61 8.42 -15.55 2.11
C ALA A 61 6.89 -15.64 2.11
N VAL A 62 6.25 -15.13 3.16
CA VAL A 62 4.79 -15.08 3.28
C VAL A 62 4.32 -13.66 2.96
N ALA A 63 3.57 -13.50 1.87
CA ALA A 63 2.98 -12.22 1.51
C ALA A 63 1.84 -11.89 2.50
N ILE A 64 1.95 -10.75 3.18
CA ILE A 64 0.93 -10.24 4.10
C ILE A 64 0.23 -9.07 3.41
N SER A 65 -1.06 -9.21 3.13
CA SER A 65 -1.91 -8.16 2.58
C SER A 65 -3.35 -8.32 3.08
N SER A 66 -4.13 -7.25 3.06
CA SER A 66 -5.58 -7.33 3.15
C SER A 66 -6.12 -8.27 2.08
N ASP A 67 -7.07 -9.12 2.46
CA ASP A 67 -7.68 -10.12 1.57
C ASP A 67 -8.72 -9.47 0.66
N LEU A 68 -8.23 -8.78 -0.37
CA LEU A 68 -9.08 -8.11 -1.35
C LEU A 68 -9.36 -9.05 -2.52
N ALA A 69 -10.64 -9.23 -2.83
CA ALA A 69 -11.07 -10.01 -3.98
C ALA A 69 -10.55 -9.37 -5.28
N GLU A 70 -9.91 -10.17 -6.12
CA GLU A 70 -9.39 -9.73 -7.40
C GLU A 70 -10.54 -9.53 -8.39
N ARG A 71 -10.53 -8.41 -9.10
CA ARG A 71 -11.61 -8.04 -10.04
C ARG A 71 -11.22 -8.16 -11.50
N SER A 72 -9.93 -8.06 -11.80
CA SER A 72 -9.47 -8.08 -13.19
C SER A 72 -8.14 -8.80 -13.38
N THR A 73 -8.00 -9.34 -14.58
CA THR A 73 -6.74 -9.83 -15.15
C THR A 73 -6.46 -9.10 -16.46
N LEU A 74 -5.18 -9.05 -16.85
CA LEU A 74 -4.74 -8.50 -18.12
C LEU A 74 -3.68 -9.42 -18.70
N GLU A 75 -3.87 -9.82 -19.95
CA GLU A 75 -2.89 -10.56 -20.74
C GLU A 75 -2.82 -9.93 -22.13
N THR A 76 -1.60 -9.71 -22.60
CA THR A 76 -1.31 -9.08 -23.88
C THR A 76 -0.22 -9.87 -24.61
N SER A 77 -0.03 -9.59 -25.90
CA SER A 77 1.11 -10.13 -26.66
C SER A 77 2.46 -9.50 -26.27
N SER A 78 2.48 -8.46 -25.42
CA SER A 78 3.70 -7.80 -24.96
C SER A 78 4.08 -8.27 -23.57
N GLU A 79 5.20 -8.98 -23.46
CA GLU A 79 5.76 -9.42 -22.18
C GLU A 79 6.05 -8.24 -21.23
N ALA A 80 6.47 -7.10 -21.78
CA ALA A 80 6.74 -5.90 -20.99
C ALA A 80 5.46 -5.34 -20.35
N LEU A 81 4.34 -5.31 -21.07
CA LEU A 81 3.06 -4.88 -20.52
C LEU A 81 2.52 -5.86 -19.48
N ASN A 82 2.67 -7.16 -19.72
CA ASN A 82 2.27 -8.20 -18.76
C ASN A 82 3.10 -8.09 -17.47
N ARG A 83 4.41 -7.83 -17.60
CA ARG A 83 5.31 -7.59 -16.45
C ARG A 83 4.92 -6.33 -15.70
N PHE A 84 4.69 -5.23 -16.41
CA PHE A 84 4.26 -3.96 -15.79
C PHE A 84 2.96 -4.15 -15.00
N HIS A 85 1.95 -4.79 -15.59
CA HIS A 85 0.69 -5.07 -14.91
C HIS A 85 0.88 -5.95 -13.66
N SER A 86 1.71 -7.00 -13.75
CA SER A 86 2.07 -7.82 -12.60
C SER A 86 2.74 -7.01 -11.49
N ASN A 87 3.67 -6.12 -11.84
CA ASN A 87 4.34 -5.24 -10.88
C ASN A 87 3.34 -4.30 -10.19
N VAL A 88 2.44 -3.65 -10.93
CA VAL A 88 1.40 -2.77 -10.36
C VAL A 88 0.50 -3.53 -9.37
N ARG A 89 0.13 -4.76 -9.73
CA ARG A 89 -0.68 -5.64 -8.89
C ARG A 89 0.04 -6.05 -7.61
N TRP A 90 1.31 -6.43 -7.68
CA TRP A 90 2.13 -6.71 -6.49
C TRP A 90 2.32 -5.46 -5.63
N SER A 91 2.65 -4.32 -6.24
CA SER A 91 2.71 -3.03 -5.54
C SER A 91 1.40 -2.71 -4.82
N GLN A 92 0.24 -2.97 -5.43
CA GLN A 92 -1.03 -2.80 -4.73
C GLN A 92 -1.11 -3.71 -3.50
N ARG A 93 -0.82 -5.01 -3.62
CA ARG A 93 -0.89 -5.95 -2.50
C ARG A 93 0.05 -5.55 -1.36
N ASP A 94 1.28 -5.18 -1.69
CA ASP A 94 2.31 -4.80 -0.72
C ASP A 94 1.93 -3.53 0.07
N ASN A 95 1.19 -2.62 -0.57
CA ASN A 95 0.74 -1.39 0.06
C ASN A 95 -0.62 -1.51 0.72
N PHE A 96 -1.33 -2.63 0.61
CA PHE A 96 -2.65 -2.78 1.20
C PHE A 96 -2.57 -3.69 2.43
N VAL A 97 -1.96 -3.18 3.50
CA VAL A 97 -1.89 -3.84 4.80
C VAL A 97 -2.67 -3.00 5.81
N SER A 98 -3.97 -3.29 5.96
CA SER A 98 -4.95 -2.48 6.72
C SER A 98 -5.22 -1.09 6.11
N VAL A 99 -4.19 -0.29 5.83
CA VAL A 99 -4.27 1.05 5.22
C VAL A 99 -3.36 1.14 3.99
N PRO A 100 -3.67 2.00 3.00
CA PRO A 100 -2.86 2.19 1.78
C PRO A 100 -1.48 2.80 2.09
N THR A 101 -0.46 2.02 1.79
CA THR A 101 0.89 1.95 2.37
C THR A 101 2.08 2.56 1.63
N CYS A 102 3.26 2.48 2.29
CA CYS A 102 4.59 2.10 1.80
C CYS A 102 5.07 0.99 2.77
N PRO A 103 5.53 -0.21 2.33
CA PRO A 103 5.66 -1.37 3.22
C PRO A 103 6.98 -1.48 4.00
N GLN A 104 8.05 -0.83 3.55
CA GLN A 104 9.41 -1.15 3.99
C GLN A 104 9.96 -0.23 5.09
N ARG A 105 9.91 1.09 4.87
CA ARG A 105 10.61 2.09 5.71
C ARG A 105 9.79 2.54 6.92
N ASP A 106 10.37 3.41 7.73
CA ASP A 106 9.82 4.04 8.95
C ASP A 106 8.71 5.07 8.69
N GLU A 107 7.78 4.75 7.80
CA GLU A 107 6.70 5.64 7.40
C GLU A 107 5.37 4.90 7.49
N ARG A 108 5.08 4.03 6.51
CA ARG A 108 3.89 3.15 6.50
C ARG A 108 2.59 3.88 6.87
N LEU A 109 2.45 5.12 6.40
CA LEU A 109 1.29 5.98 6.64
C LEU A 109 0.31 5.95 5.46
N GLY A 110 -0.97 6.20 5.78
CA GLY A 110 -2.06 6.36 4.81
C GLY A 110 -2.00 7.69 4.07
N TRP A 111 -1.04 7.88 3.17
CA TRP A 111 -0.91 9.13 2.42
C TRP A 111 -2.09 9.33 1.47
N THR A 112 -2.84 10.41 1.69
CA THR A 112 -4.10 10.66 1.00
C THR A 112 -3.92 11.02 -0.46
N GLY A 113 -2.79 11.64 -0.82
CA GLY A 113 -2.46 11.99 -2.20
C GLY A 113 -2.22 10.75 -3.06
N ASP A 114 -1.41 9.82 -2.56
CA ASP A 114 -1.11 8.53 -3.18
C ASP A 114 -2.38 7.69 -3.33
N ALA A 115 -3.15 7.57 -2.25
CA ALA A 115 -4.44 6.86 -2.27
C ALA A 115 -5.40 7.46 -3.31
N GLN A 116 -5.49 8.79 -3.39
CA GLN A 116 -6.33 9.47 -4.38
C GLN A 116 -5.86 9.19 -5.82
N ALA A 117 -4.56 9.30 -6.08
CA ALA A 117 -4.00 9.11 -7.41
C ALA A 117 -4.17 7.67 -7.91
N PHE A 118 -4.08 6.69 -7.00
CA PHE A 118 -4.14 5.26 -7.35
C PHE A 118 -5.55 4.65 -7.27
N ALA A 119 -6.53 5.34 -6.69
CA ALA A 119 -7.87 4.79 -6.40
C ALA A 119 -8.57 4.14 -7.61
N ALA A 120 -8.50 4.73 -8.79
CA ALA A 120 -9.13 4.19 -9.98
C ALA A 120 -8.49 2.85 -10.40
N THR A 121 -7.15 2.79 -10.41
CA THR A 121 -6.41 1.56 -10.71
C THR A 121 -6.68 0.50 -9.65
N ALA A 122 -6.60 0.86 -8.37
CA ALA A 122 -6.84 -0.04 -7.26
C ALA A 122 -8.22 -0.71 -7.34
N SER A 123 -9.26 0.08 -7.64
CA SER A 123 -10.65 -0.39 -7.78
C SER A 123 -10.89 -1.19 -9.06
N THR A 124 -10.04 -1.02 -10.07
CA THR A 124 -10.07 -1.84 -11.29
C THR A 124 -9.51 -3.24 -11.00
N LEU A 125 -8.40 -3.29 -10.27
CA LEU A 125 -7.67 -4.53 -9.99
C LEU A 125 -8.32 -5.40 -8.91
N ALA A 126 -8.87 -4.79 -7.86
CA ALA A 126 -9.44 -5.49 -6.71
C ALA A 126 -10.63 -4.74 -6.10
N ASP A 127 -11.46 -5.43 -5.32
CA ASP A 127 -12.55 -4.85 -4.53
C ASP A 127 -11.97 -4.14 -3.31
N ALA A 128 -11.24 -3.05 -3.58
CA ALA A 128 -10.33 -2.44 -2.64
C ALA A 128 -10.95 -1.42 -1.67
N GLU A 129 -12.24 -1.08 -1.85
CA GLU A 129 -13.00 -0.03 -1.13
C GLU A 129 -12.18 1.25 -0.82
N LEU A 130 -11.15 1.56 -1.61
CA LEU A 130 -10.13 2.56 -1.24
C LEU A 130 -10.74 3.96 -1.13
N ILE A 131 -11.70 4.25 -2.00
CA ILE A 131 -12.45 5.50 -1.99
C ILE A 131 -13.31 5.61 -0.72
N ASP A 132 -13.94 4.52 -0.27
CA ASP A 132 -14.69 4.49 0.99
C ASP A 132 -13.76 4.72 2.18
N TRP A 133 -12.57 4.09 2.20
CA TRP A 133 -11.54 4.36 3.22
C TRP A 133 -11.12 5.83 3.25
N VAL A 134 -10.83 6.45 2.09
CA VAL A 134 -10.48 7.88 2.00
C VAL A 134 -11.61 8.74 2.55
N TYR A 135 -12.85 8.48 2.14
CA TYR A 135 -14.00 9.25 2.62
C TYR A 135 -14.21 9.11 4.12
N ARG A 136 -14.15 7.90 4.68
CA ARG A 136 -14.31 7.68 6.12
C ARG A 136 -13.20 8.27 6.95
N THR A 137 -11.95 8.05 6.53
CA THR A 137 -10.77 8.37 7.35
C THR A 137 -10.36 9.84 7.22
N VAL A 138 -10.46 10.41 6.01
CA VAL A 138 -9.99 11.77 5.72
C VAL A 138 -11.12 12.77 5.81
N ALA A 139 -12.23 12.49 5.12
CA ALA A 139 -13.37 13.40 5.06
C ALA A 139 -14.33 13.23 6.25
N GLY A 140 -14.13 12.19 7.08
CA GLY A 140 -15.05 11.89 8.17
C GLY A 140 -16.43 11.45 7.69
N LEU A 141 -16.53 11.04 6.43
CA LEU A 141 -17.76 10.65 5.75
C LEU A 141 -17.99 9.16 5.95
N ALA A 142 -18.95 8.79 6.79
CA ALA A 142 -19.37 7.41 6.94
C ALA A 142 -20.76 7.22 6.32
N PRO A 143 -21.00 6.14 5.56
CA PRO A 143 -22.35 5.83 5.10
C PRO A 143 -23.26 5.57 6.32
N ALA A 144 -24.37 6.29 6.40
CA ALA A 144 -25.47 5.95 7.31
C ALA A 144 -26.37 4.87 6.69
N GLU A 145 -26.32 4.72 5.36
CA GLU A 145 -27.05 3.75 4.57
C GLU A 145 -26.16 3.20 3.42
N PRO A 146 -26.43 2.00 2.90
CA PRO A 146 -25.72 1.44 1.76
C PRO A 146 -25.72 2.39 0.54
N GLY A 147 -24.56 2.51 -0.12
CA GLY A 147 -24.39 3.34 -1.31
C GLY A 147 -24.36 4.84 -1.05
N TYR A 148 -24.07 5.29 0.18
CA TYR A 148 -23.96 6.71 0.54
C TYR A 148 -25.24 7.54 0.30
N ARG A 149 -26.43 6.91 0.20
CA ARG A 149 -27.73 7.63 0.08
C ARG A 149 -27.94 8.63 1.22
N VAL A 150 -27.51 8.23 2.41
CA VAL A 150 -27.39 9.09 3.58
C VAL A 150 -25.97 8.91 4.13
N ALA A 151 -25.27 10.02 4.38
CA ALA A 151 -23.92 10.01 4.94
C ALA A 151 -23.86 10.80 6.25
N ARG A 152 -23.10 10.30 7.22
CA ARG A 152 -22.70 11.01 8.43
C ARG A 152 -21.36 11.70 8.17
N ILE A 153 -21.26 12.97 8.57
CA ILE A 153 -20.01 13.74 8.53
C ILE A 153 -19.55 13.94 9.98
N ALA A 154 -18.37 13.44 10.35
CA ALA A 154 -17.80 13.59 11.69
C ALA A 154 -16.26 13.69 11.69
N PRO A 155 -15.65 14.53 12.55
CA PRO A 155 -16.31 15.36 13.55
C PRO A 155 -17.00 16.57 12.90
N ARG A 156 -18.14 16.97 13.45
CA ARG A 156 -18.76 18.26 13.09
C ARG A 156 -17.77 19.36 13.47
N SER A 157 -17.32 20.15 12.50
CA SER A 157 -16.46 21.29 12.78
C SER A 157 -17.19 22.26 13.70
N THR A 158 -16.78 22.32 14.96
CA THR A 158 -17.19 23.39 15.89
C THR A 158 -16.40 24.68 15.66
N CYS A 159 -15.50 24.70 14.68
CA CYS A 159 -14.63 25.83 14.40
C CYS A 159 -15.13 26.61 13.18
N GLN A 160 -15.82 27.74 13.41
CA GLN A 160 -15.82 28.83 12.45
C GLN A 160 -14.38 29.32 12.33
N ARG A 161 -13.67 28.95 11.26
CA ARG A 161 -12.32 29.46 10.95
C ARG A 161 -12.29 30.16 9.59
N PRO A 162 -11.43 31.19 9.42
CA PRO A 162 -11.44 32.04 8.25
C PRO A 162 -10.99 31.27 7.00
N ARG A 163 -11.40 31.75 5.82
CA ARG A 163 -11.10 31.13 4.51
C ARG A 163 -9.59 30.78 4.39
N PRO A 164 -9.23 29.55 3.98
CA PRO A 164 -7.84 29.20 3.76
C PRO A 164 -7.29 29.91 2.53
N ARG A 165 -6.02 30.35 2.60
CA ARG A 165 -5.25 30.73 1.41
C ARG A 165 -5.01 29.48 0.55
N PRO A 166 -5.09 29.57 -0.79
CA PRO A 166 -4.90 28.42 -1.66
C PRO A 166 -3.48 27.85 -1.51
N SER A 167 -3.40 26.52 -1.40
CA SER A 167 -2.16 25.74 -1.43
C SER A 167 -1.63 25.63 -2.87
N PRO A 168 -0.30 25.61 -3.08
CA PRO A 168 0.27 25.33 -4.40
C PRO A 168 -0.08 23.93 -4.95
N TRP A 169 -0.56 23.02 -4.09
CA TRP A 169 -0.95 21.65 -4.47
C TRP A 169 -2.42 21.49 -4.90
N THR A 170 -3.22 22.57 -4.89
CA THR A 170 -4.62 22.56 -5.35
C THR A 170 -4.82 23.04 -6.79
N ALA A 171 -3.76 23.31 -7.54
CA ALA A 171 -3.86 23.71 -8.95
C ALA A 171 -3.88 22.49 -9.89
N ALA A 172 -4.82 21.57 -9.69
CA ALA A 172 -5.23 20.69 -10.78
C ALA A 172 -6.14 21.50 -11.72
N PRO A 173 -5.87 21.60 -13.04
CA PRO A 173 -6.78 22.26 -13.95
C PRO A 173 -8.13 21.54 -13.90
N ARG A 174 -9.21 22.29 -13.60
CA ARG A 174 -10.57 21.73 -13.65
C ARG A 174 -10.79 21.14 -15.03
N PRO A 175 -11.26 19.88 -15.16
CA PRO A 175 -11.64 19.36 -16.46
C PRO A 175 -12.74 20.25 -17.04
N ARG A 176 -12.52 20.77 -18.25
CA ARG A 176 -13.55 21.50 -19.00
C ARG A 176 -14.71 20.53 -19.22
N SER A 177 -15.89 20.89 -18.73
CA SER A 177 -17.14 20.19 -19.05
C SER A 177 -17.34 20.18 -20.57
N TRP A 178 -17.27 19.01 -21.18
CA TRP A 178 -17.80 18.79 -22.53
C TRP A 178 -19.22 18.25 -22.38
N ALA A 179 -20.20 19.08 -22.71
CA ALA A 179 -21.55 18.63 -23.01
C ALA A 179 -21.54 18.06 -24.43
N ALA A 180 -21.71 16.75 -24.57
CA ALA A 180 -22.01 16.14 -25.86
C ALA A 180 -23.53 16.09 -26.01
N GLU A 181 -24.08 17.03 -26.80
CA GLU A 181 -25.43 16.93 -27.35
C GLU A 181 -25.47 15.74 -28.32
N ARG A 182 -26.33 14.76 -28.04
CA ARG A 182 -26.70 13.73 -29.01
C ARG A 182 -27.83 14.30 -29.87
N THR A 183 -27.52 14.69 -31.09
CA THR A 183 -28.50 14.71 -32.18
C THR A 183 -28.52 13.34 -32.86
N LYS A 184 -29.74 12.91 -33.20
CA LYS A 184 -30.18 11.58 -33.68
C LYS A 184 -29.22 10.88 -34.64
#